data_AF-A0A9E5D001-F1
#
_entry.id   AF-A0A9E5D001-F1
#
_cell.length_a   1.000
_cell.length_b   1.000
_cell.length_c   1.000
_cell.angle_alpha   90.00
_cell.angle_beta   90.00
_cell.angle_gamma   90.00
#
_symmetry.space_group_name_H-M   'P 1'
#
loop_
_entity.id
_entity.type
_entity.pdbx_description
1 polymer ?
#
loop_
_entity_poly.entity_id
_entity_poly.type
_entity_poly.pdbx_seq_one_letter_code
_entity_poly.pdbx_strand_id
1 'polypeptide(L)'
;RHDAAEQIQQSRERGGTVSNAEYEEAKNELAFTEGRILTLDNLVNNAVIIDERETATETVEVGSTVKVKDQNGKNFQYSITGSAEADPSQGKISNVSPIGKSLLGKRVGEVTEVSVPSGKIKLEILKIQ
;
A
#
# COMPACT_ATOMS: atom_id res chain seq x y z
N ARG A 1 16.61 4.41 20.49
CA ARG A 1 16.91 5.86 20.31
C ARG A 1 18.27 6.23 20.91
N HIS A 2 18.72 5.61 22.01
CA HIS A 2 20.02 5.89 22.64
C HIS A 2 21.24 5.35 21.87
N ASP A 3 21.11 4.20 21.21
CA ASP A 3 22.27 3.45 20.75
C ASP A 3 23.08 4.15 19.64
N ALA A 4 22.43 4.76 18.64
CA ALA A 4 23.13 5.43 17.54
C ALA A 4 23.83 6.72 18.00
N ALA A 5 23.21 7.49 18.89
CA ALA A 5 23.78 8.72 19.42
C ALA A 5 24.98 8.40 20.35
N GLU A 6 24.89 7.34 21.15
CA GLU A 6 25.99 6.89 22.00
C GLU A 6 27.17 6.33 21.19
N GLN A 7 26.92 5.62 20.08
CA GLN A 7 27.99 5.15 19.20
C GLN A 7 28.76 6.30 18.53
N ILE A 8 28.06 7.33 18.07
CA ILE A 8 28.70 8.54 17.50
C ILE A 8 29.55 9.24 18.56
N GLN A 9 29.09 9.29 19.81
CA GLN A 9 29.81 9.95 20.89
C GLN A 9 31.06 9.18 21.33
N GLN A 10 30.99 7.85 21.46
CA GLN A 10 32.14 7.01 21.83
C GLN A 10 33.23 6.99 20.75
N SER A 11 32.86 7.05 19.46
CA SER A 11 33.83 7.12 18.35
C SER A 11 34.59 8.45 18.32
N ARG A 12 33.96 9.56 18.73
CA ARG A 12 34.62 10.87 18.89
C ARG A 12 35.60 10.89 20.07
N GLU A 13 35.28 10.22 21.18
CA GLU A 13 36.13 10.17 22.38
C GLU A 13 37.39 9.31 22.18
N ARG A 14 37.35 8.31 21.29
CA ARG A 14 38.51 7.45 20.98
C ARG A 14 39.53 8.09 20.04
N GLY A 15 39.38 9.36 19.65
CA GLY A 15 40.36 10.08 18.83
C GLY A 15 40.54 9.49 17.43
N GLY A 16 39.67 8.58 17.00
CA GLY A 16 39.59 8.17 15.62
C GLY A 16 39.04 9.35 14.83
N THR A 17 39.71 9.74 13.76
CA THR A 17 39.01 10.41 12.66
C THR A 17 37.90 9.45 12.24
N VAL A 18 36.69 9.64 12.80
CA VAL A 18 35.47 9.13 12.18
C VAL A 18 35.63 9.60 10.75
N SER A 19 35.89 8.67 9.84
CA SER A 19 36.21 9.09 8.48
C SER A 19 35.00 9.90 8.03
N ASN A 20 35.20 10.98 7.30
CA ASN A 20 34.09 11.83 6.88
C ASN A 20 32.97 11.00 6.20
N ALA A 21 33.31 9.81 5.68
CA ALA A 21 32.37 8.82 5.16
C ALA A 21 31.49 8.12 6.22
N GLU A 22 32.03 7.67 7.36
CA GLU A 22 31.25 6.98 8.41
C GLU A 22 30.24 7.92 9.07
N TYR A 23 30.63 9.19 9.27
CA TYR A 23 29.73 10.21 9.79
C TYR A 23 28.60 10.54 8.80
N GLU A 24 28.92 10.69 7.51
CA GLU A 24 27.91 10.93 6.48
C GLU A 24 26.99 9.72 6.27
N GLU A 25 27.50 8.50 6.37
CA GLU A 25 26.69 7.27 6.33
C GLU A 25 25.70 7.21 7.49
N ALA A 26 26.16 7.44 8.73
CA ALA A 26 25.30 7.47 9.91
C ALA A 26 24.23 8.57 9.82
N LYS A 27 24.57 9.74 9.25
CA LYS A 27 23.64 10.83 9.02
C LYS A 27 22.59 10.48 7.95
N ASN A 28 22.99 9.79 6.88
CA ASN A 28 22.06 9.32 5.85
C ASN A 28 21.10 8.25 6.38
N GLU A 29 21.60 7.32 7.19
CA GLU A 29 20.77 6.29 7.83
C GLU A 29 19.76 6.91 8.82
N LEU A 30 20.21 7.91 9.59
CA LEU A 30 19.33 8.68 10.47
C LEU A 30 18.25 9.42 9.67
N ALA A 31 18.63 10.13 8.60
CA ALA A 31 17.68 10.87 7.77
C ALA A 31 16.65 9.94 7.10
N PHE A 32 17.08 8.77 6.63
CA PHE A 32 16.17 7.74 6.09
C PHE A 32 15.20 7.25 7.17
N THR A 33 15.70 6.99 8.37
CA THR A 33 14.89 6.53 9.50
C THR A 33 13.87 7.59 9.94
N GLU A 34 14.27 8.85 10.06
CA GLU A 34 13.39 9.98 10.38
C GLU A 34 12.33 10.19 9.30
N GLY A 35 12.71 10.11 8.02
CA GLY A 35 11.75 10.17 6.92
C GLY A 35 10.71 9.05 6.97
N ARG A 36 11.13 7.84 7.38
CA ARG A 36 10.22 6.71 7.58
C ARG A 36 9.28 6.92 8.77
N ILE A 37 9.78 7.48 9.89
CA ILE A 37 8.95 7.85 11.04
C ILE A 37 7.88 8.86 10.62
N LEU A 38 8.26 9.93 9.92
CA LEU A 38 7.30 10.95 9.45
C LEU A 38 6.25 10.35 8.50
N THR A 39 6.64 9.43 7.64
CA THR A 39 5.71 8.74 6.75
C THR A 39 4.69 7.91 7.54
N LEU A 40 5.17 7.13 8.52
CA LEU A 40 4.32 6.30 9.37
C LEU A 40 3.38 7.14 10.24
N ASP A 41 3.87 8.23 10.84
CA ASP A 41 3.06 9.16 11.63
C ASP A 41 1.95 9.76 10.77
N ASN A 42 2.25 10.17 9.53
CA ASN A 42 1.23 10.66 8.61
C ASN A 42 0.19 9.60 8.25
N LEU A 43 0.62 8.35 8.01
CA LEU A 43 -0.31 7.26 7.73
C LEU A 43 -1.27 7.01 8.90
N VAL A 44 -0.75 6.95 10.13
CA VAL A 44 -1.58 6.72 11.33
C VAL A 44 -2.52 7.89 11.59
N ASN A 45 -2.03 9.13 11.52
CA ASN A 45 -2.82 10.32 11.83
C ASN A 45 -3.96 10.58 10.83
N ASN A 46 -3.85 10.09 9.59
CA ASN A 46 -4.85 10.28 8.54
C ASN A 46 -5.63 8.99 8.21
N ALA A 47 -5.44 7.91 8.98
CA ALA A 47 -6.16 6.66 8.74
C ALA A 47 -7.64 6.81 9.09
N VAL A 48 -8.51 6.24 8.25
CA VAL A 48 -9.95 6.13 8.49
C VAL A 48 -10.28 4.67 8.69
N ILE A 49 -10.92 4.34 9.82
CA ILE A 49 -11.34 2.97 10.13
C ILE A 49 -12.65 2.68 9.38
N ILE A 50 -12.66 1.55 8.67
CA ILE A 50 -13.84 1.03 7.98
C ILE A 50 -14.33 -0.18 8.78
N ASP A 51 -15.59 -0.19 9.20
CA ASP A 51 -16.18 -1.31 9.94
C ASP A 51 -16.62 -2.40 8.94
N GLU A 52 -16.08 -3.62 9.10
CA GLU A 52 -16.32 -4.76 8.20
C GLU A 52 -17.64 -5.49 8.48
N ARG A 53 -18.36 -5.13 9.56
CA ARG A 53 -19.43 -5.98 10.11
C ARG A 53 -20.80 -5.88 9.44
N GLU A 54 -21.04 -4.93 8.54
CA GLU A 54 -22.43 -4.69 8.07
C GLU A 54 -22.64 -4.41 6.58
N THR A 55 -21.62 -4.44 5.74
CA THR A 55 -21.80 -3.96 4.37
C THR A 55 -21.89 -5.10 3.36
N ALA A 56 -23.08 -5.71 3.28
CA ALA A 56 -23.56 -6.24 2.01
C ALA A 56 -23.76 -5.04 1.05
N THR A 57 -22.66 -4.45 0.58
CA THR A 57 -22.72 -3.28 -0.29
C THR A 57 -23.14 -3.72 -1.68
N GLU A 58 -24.15 -3.02 -2.21
CA GLU A 58 -24.53 -3.18 -3.61
C GLU A 58 -23.40 -2.77 -4.56
N THR A 59 -22.47 -1.94 -4.08
CA THR A 59 -21.36 -1.35 -4.81
C THR A 59 -20.01 -1.70 -4.20
N VAL A 60 -18.98 -1.79 -5.03
CA VAL A 60 -17.61 -2.00 -4.56
C VAL A 60 -17.09 -0.76 -3.83
N GLU A 61 -16.62 -0.93 -2.60
CA GLU A 61 -16.03 0.12 -1.77
C GLU A 61 -14.64 -0.30 -1.26
N VAL A 62 -13.94 0.62 -0.58
CA VAL A 62 -12.70 0.26 0.12
C VAL A 62 -13.07 -0.65 1.30
N GLY A 63 -12.38 -1.77 1.43
CA GLY A 63 -12.71 -2.88 2.33
C GLY A 63 -13.43 -4.04 1.63
N SER A 64 -14.10 -3.80 0.49
CA SER A 64 -14.83 -4.86 -0.22
C SER A 64 -13.92 -5.91 -0.83
N THR A 65 -14.37 -7.16 -0.79
CA THR A 65 -13.79 -8.27 -1.54
C THR A 65 -14.66 -8.62 -2.73
N VAL A 66 -14.10 -8.47 -3.92
CA VAL A 66 -14.80 -8.58 -5.20
C VAL A 66 -14.30 -9.78 -5.97
N LYS A 67 -15.22 -10.62 -6.43
CA LYS A 67 -14.93 -11.69 -7.38
C LYS A 67 -15.23 -11.18 -8.79
N VAL A 68 -14.23 -11.26 -9.68
CA VAL A 68 -14.35 -10.82 -11.06
C VAL A 68 -14.01 -11.95 -12.03
N LYS A 69 -14.48 -11.83 -13.27
CA LYS A 69 -14.20 -12.75 -14.36
C LYS A 69 -13.59 -11.98 -15.53
N ASP A 70 -12.50 -12.48 -16.09
CA ASP A 70 -11.89 -11.88 -17.28
C ASP A 70 -12.58 -12.34 -18.57
N GLN A 71 -12.20 -11.71 -19.69
CA GLN A 71 -12.66 -12.06 -21.03
C GLN A 71 -12.33 -13.50 -21.48
N ASN A 72 -11.37 -14.18 -20.84
CA ASN A 72 -11.02 -15.57 -21.11
C ASN A 72 -11.82 -16.55 -20.23
N GLY A 73 -12.69 -16.04 -19.37
CA GLY A 73 -13.50 -16.81 -18.45
C GLY A 73 -12.81 -17.20 -17.14
N LYS A 74 -11.61 -16.67 -16.87
CA LYS A 74 -10.87 -16.93 -15.64
C LYS A 74 -11.39 -16.04 -14.52
N ASN A 75 -11.61 -16.65 -13.35
CA ASN A 75 -12.06 -15.94 -12.16
C ASN A 75 -10.87 -15.44 -11.34
N PHE A 76 -10.99 -14.23 -10.81
CA PHE A 76 -10.06 -13.60 -9.89
C PHE A 76 -10.82 -13.08 -8.69
N GLN A 77 -10.12 -12.95 -7.56
CA GLN A 77 -10.65 -12.37 -6.34
C GLN A 77 -9.72 -11.25 -5.90
N TYR A 78 -10.29 -10.08 -5.65
CA TYR A 78 -9.57 -8.88 -5.27
C TYR A 78 -10.18 -8.26 -4.03
N SER A 79 -9.35 -7.94 -3.03
CA SER A 79 -9.77 -7.11 -1.90
C SER A 79 -9.34 -5.67 -2.19
N ILE A 80 -10.30 -4.75 -2.24
CA ILE A 80 -10.01 -3.34 -2.49
C ILE A 80 -9.57 -2.72 -1.17
N THR A 81 -8.33 -2.24 -1.09
CA THR A 81 -7.77 -1.62 0.11
C THR A 81 -7.17 -0.26 -0.21
N GLY A 82 -6.79 0.51 0.81
CA GLY A 82 -5.99 1.72 0.66
C GLY A 82 -4.59 1.45 0.09
N SER A 83 -3.96 2.48 -0.47
CA SER A 83 -2.61 2.38 -1.05
C SER A 83 -1.54 1.81 -0.11
N ALA A 84 -1.65 2.09 1.19
CA ALA A 84 -0.66 1.68 2.18
C ALA A 84 -0.68 0.16 2.48
N GLU A 85 -1.80 -0.51 2.21
CA GLU A 85 -2.02 -1.93 2.54
C GLU A 85 -2.08 -2.82 1.31
N ALA A 86 -1.93 -2.23 0.12
CA ALA A 86 -2.04 -2.93 -1.13
C ALA A 86 -0.88 -3.91 -1.33
N ASP A 87 -1.24 -5.14 -1.68
CA ASP A 87 -0.33 -6.22 -2.04
C ASP A 87 -0.98 -7.02 -3.18
N PRO A 88 -0.67 -6.67 -4.44
CA PRO A 88 -1.22 -7.35 -5.60
C PRO A 88 -0.91 -8.85 -5.65
N SER A 89 0.18 -9.30 -5.01
CA SER A 89 0.55 -10.73 -4.96
C SER A 89 -0.44 -11.54 -4.13
N GLN A 90 -1.08 -10.91 -3.14
CA GLN A 90 -2.12 -11.47 -2.30
C GLN A 90 -3.54 -11.09 -2.78
N GLY A 91 -3.66 -10.45 -3.94
CA GLY A 91 -4.95 -9.95 -4.44
C GLY A 91 -5.48 -8.71 -3.71
N LYS A 92 -4.67 -8.05 -2.87
CA LYS A 92 -5.02 -6.77 -2.23
C LYS A 92 -4.72 -5.62 -3.19
N ILE A 93 -5.75 -5.04 -3.77
CA ILE A 93 -5.63 -4.03 -4.82
C ILE A 93 -5.88 -2.64 -4.22
N SER A 94 -4.94 -1.72 -4.44
CA SER A 94 -5.11 -0.33 -4.04
C SER A 94 -6.29 0.33 -4.75
N ASN A 95 -7.10 1.06 -3.99
CA ASN A 95 -8.19 1.91 -4.46
C ASN A 95 -7.76 2.98 -5.49
N VAL A 96 -6.47 3.38 -5.51
CA VAL A 96 -5.94 4.34 -6.50
C VAL A 96 -5.26 3.69 -7.71
N SER A 97 -5.11 2.35 -7.71
CA SER A 97 -4.59 1.61 -8.86
C SER A 97 -5.57 1.61 -10.04
N PRO A 98 -5.13 1.33 -11.29
CA PRO A 98 -6.03 1.23 -12.43
C PRO A 98 -7.18 0.23 -12.22
N ILE A 99 -6.85 -0.95 -11.68
CA ILE A 99 -7.85 -1.99 -11.38
C ILE A 99 -8.79 -1.52 -10.27
N GLY A 100 -8.26 -1.01 -9.15
CA GLY A 100 -9.07 -0.52 -8.04
C GLY A 100 -10.03 0.59 -8.46
N LYS A 101 -9.53 1.62 -9.14
CA LYS A 101 -10.34 2.74 -9.68
C LYS A 101 -11.45 2.26 -10.62
N SER A 102 -11.17 1.25 -11.44
CA SER A 102 -12.14 0.72 -12.39
C SER A 102 -13.29 -0.06 -11.74
N LEU A 103 -13.05 -0.61 -10.54
CA LEU A 103 -14.00 -1.44 -9.80
C LEU A 103 -14.80 -0.63 -8.78
N LEU A 104 -14.22 0.41 -8.17
CA LEU A 104 -14.91 1.25 -7.19
C LEU A 104 -16.25 1.78 -7.71
N GLY A 105 -17.29 1.67 -6.88
CA GLY A 105 -18.65 2.11 -7.17
C GLY A 105 -19.43 1.21 -8.12
N LYS A 106 -18.83 0.16 -8.67
CA LYS A 106 -19.47 -0.78 -9.59
C LYS A 106 -20.32 -1.82 -8.85
N ARG A 107 -21.35 -2.34 -9.52
CA ARG A 107 -22.26 -3.35 -8.99
C ARG A 107 -22.01 -4.73 -9.59
N VAL A 108 -22.58 -5.76 -8.95
CA VAL A 108 -22.60 -7.12 -9.51
C VAL A 108 -23.28 -7.13 -10.89
N GLY A 109 -22.65 -7.80 -11.85
CA GLY A 109 -23.08 -7.88 -13.25
C GLY A 109 -22.51 -6.78 -14.16
N GLU A 110 -21.89 -5.73 -13.60
CA GLU A 110 -21.23 -4.72 -14.42
C GLU A 110 -19.88 -5.21 -14.97
N VAL A 111 -19.57 -4.75 -16.19
CA VAL A 111 -18.28 -4.98 -16.85
C VAL A 111 -17.49 -3.67 -16.88
N THR A 112 -16.24 -3.73 -16.42
CA THR A 112 -15.31 -2.60 -16.46
C THR A 112 -14.13 -2.91 -17.38
N GLU A 113 -13.61 -1.88 -18.06
CA GLU A 113 -12.42 -1.98 -18.89
C GLU A 113 -11.26 -1.28 -18.18
N VAL A 114 -10.18 -2.02 -17.95
CA VAL A 114 -8.98 -1.53 -17.27
C VAL A 114 -7.84 -1.44 -18.26
N SER A 115 -7.19 -0.27 -18.31
CA SER A 115 -5.94 -0.11 -19.05
C SER A 115 -4.78 -0.52 -18.15
N VAL A 116 -4.10 -1.59 -18.51
CA VAL A 116 -2.85 -2.07 -17.89
C VAL A 116 -1.70 -1.95 -18.90
N PRO A 117 -0.42 -1.96 -18.47
CA PRO A 117 0.72 -1.85 -19.39
C PRO A 117 0.72 -2.92 -20.51
N SER A 118 0.14 -4.09 -20.24
CA SER A 118 0.00 -5.21 -21.18
C SER A 118 -1.20 -5.10 -22.13
N GLY A 119 -2.00 -4.03 -22.04
CA GLY A 119 -3.17 -3.78 -22.89
C GLY A 119 -4.44 -3.49 -22.10
N LYS A 120 -5.59 -3.61 -22.76
CA LYS A 120 -6.91 -3.43 -22.13
C LYS A 120 -7.46 -4.78 -21.70
N ILE A 121 -7.89 -4.87 -20.45
CA ILE A 121 -8.56 -6.05 -19.90
C ILE A 121 -10.00 -5.70 -19.54
N LYS A 122 -10.93 -6.61 -19.84
CA LYS A 122 -12.33 -6.50 -19.39
C LYS A 122 -12.56 -7.42 -18.21
N LEU A 123 -13.18 -6.88 -17.17
CA LEU A 123 -13.51 -7.59 -15.95
C LEU A 123 -15.00 -7.45 -15.66
N GLU A 124 -15.69 -8.58 -15.55
CA GLU A 124 -17.09 -8.66 -15.11
C GLU A 124 -17.15 -8.93 -13.62
N ILE A 125 -17.97 -8.19 -12.87
CA ILE A 125 -18.13 -8.37 -11.42
C ILE A 125 -19.15 -9.46 -11.16
N LEU A 126 -18.71 -10.56 -10.55
CA LEU A 126 -19.57 -11.71 -10.23
C LEU A 126 -20.16 -11.62 -8.83
N LYS A 127 -19.43 -11.04 -7.87
CA LYS A 127 -19.84 -10.98 -6.46
C LYS A 127 -19.08 -9.88 -5.72
N ILE A 128 -19.76 -9.22 -4.78
CA ILE A 128 -19.18 -8.28 -3.82
C ILE A 128 -19.44 -8.85 -2.41
N GLN A 129 -18.44 -8.73 -1.53
CA GLN A 129 -18.46 -9.20 -0.14
C GLN A 129 -17.79 -8.18 0.77
#